data_AF-A0A920DY98-F1
#
_entry.id   AF-A0A920DY98-F1
#
_cell.length_a   1.000
_cell.length_b   1.000
_cell.length_c   1.000
_cell.angle_alpha   90.00
_cell.angle_beta   90.00
_cell.angle_gamma   90.00
#
_symmetry.space_group_name_H-M   'P 1'
#
loop_
_entity.id
_entity.type
_entity.pdbx_description
1 polymer ?
#
loop_
_entity_poly.entity_id
_entity_poly.type
_entity_poly.pdbx_seq_one_letter_code
_entity_poly.pdbx_strand_id
1 'polypeptide(L)'
;MLYEGGPYDQTGEHNHEFDISQSECYTFTIYDSAGNGLDNYFWTIGSEFYELTTEEGVLIHTNTDFGYEESTMISTQYLSLNNNLNNSLTLFPNPADNFIKIKYDYLILITTQFSILMED
;
A
#
# COMPACT_ATOMS: atom_id res chain seq x y z
N MET A 1 -14.59 -1.72 5.53
CA MET A 1 -13.54 -1.18 6.40
C MET A 1 -12.55 -2.31 6.66
N LEU A 2 -11.31 -2.17 6.20
CA LEU A 2 -10.27 -3.22 6.34
C LEU A 2 -9.44 -3.01 7.60
N TYR A 3 -9.14 -1.75 7.89
CA TYR A 3 -8.34 -1.32 9.02
C TYR A 3 -8.81 0.08 9.46
N GLU A 4 -8.69 0.38 10.74
CA GLU A 4 -8.91 1.69 11.34
C GLU A 4 -7.87 1.85 12.46
N GLY A 5 -7.16 2.97 12.46
CA GLY A 5 -6.13 3.29 13.45
C GLY A 5 -6.45 4.59 14.20
N GLY A 6 -5.66 4.89 15.23
CA GLY A 6 -5.79 6.07 16.06
C GLY A 6 -6.76 5.92 17.25
N PRO A 7 -6.99 7.00 18.02
CA PRO A 7 -6.38 8.34 17.87
C PRO A 7 -4.86 8.34 18.16
N TYR A 8 -4.14 9.28 17.56
CA TYR A 8 -2.68 9.40 17.63
C TYR A 8 -2.26 10.52 18.59
N ASP A 9 -2.65 10.38 19.86
CA ASP A 9 -2.46 11.41 20.90
C ASP A 9 -1.06 11.38 21.56
N GLN A 10 -0.18 10.48 21.12
CA GLN A 10 1.16 10.29 21.66
C GLN A 10 2.20 10.61 20.60
N THR A 11 3.25 11.31 21.01
CA THR A 11 4.39 11.58 20.15
C THR A 11 5.21 10.33 19.86
N GLY A 12 5.84 10.32 18.69
CA GLY A 12 6.57 9.19 18.13
C GLY A 12 5.95 8.62 16.86
N GLU A 13 6.61 7.58 16.36
CA GLU A 13 6.24 6.87 15.14
C GLU A 13 5.21 5.76 15.44
N HIS A 14 4.10 5.79 14.71
CA HIS A 14 3.02 4.80 14.76
C HIS A 14 2.98 4.03 13.46
N ASN A 15 3.34 2.76 13.51
CA ASN A 15 3.41 1.88 12.34
C ASN A 15 2.27 0.85 12.35
N HIS A 16 1.63 0.70 11.20
CA HIS A 16 0.54 -0.22 10.97
C HIS A 16 0.75 -0.98 9.67
N GLU A 17 0.50 -2.28 9.70
CA GLU A 17 0.57 -3.14 8.53
C GLU A 17 -0.80 -3.78 8.31
N PHE A 18 -1.23 -3.81 7.06
CA PHE A 18 -2.48 -4.46 6.70
C PHE A 18 -2.36 -5.14 5.33
N ASP A 19 -2.93 -6.34 5.26
CA ASP A 19 -2.99 -7.12 4.03
C ASP A 19 -4.12 -6.64 3.14
N ILE A 20 -3.79 -6.35 1.89
CA ILE A 20 -4.79 -6.05 0.86
C ILE A 20 -4.78 -7.12 -0.24
N SER A 21 -5.95 -7.36 -0.82
CA SER A 21 -6.11 -8.31 -1.93
C SER A 21 -5.65 -7.66 -3.23
N GLN A 22 -5.05 -8.44 -4.13
CA GLN A 22 -4.67 -7.95 -5.46
C GLN A 22 -5.89 -7.67 -6.33
N SER A 23 -5.68 -6.85 -7.37
CA SER A 23 -6.70 -6.50 -8.38
C SER A 23 -7.94 -5.81 -7.84
N GLU A 24 -7.84 -5.24 -6.64
CA GLU A 24 -8.88 -4.46 -5.98
C GLU A 24 -8.48 -2.99 -5.87
N CYS A 25 -9.47 -2.12 -5.69
CA CYS A 25 -9.28 -0.71 -5.43
C CYS A 25 -9.63 -0.39 -3.98
N TYR A 26 -8.70 0.25 -3.28
CA TYR A 26 -8.84 0.67 -1.90
C TYR A 26 -8.82 2.19 -1.79
N THR A 27 -9.39 2.69 -0.70
CA THR A 27 -9.30 4.10 -0.33
C THR A 27 -8.72 4.15 1.07
N PHE A 28 -7.58 4.81 1.18
CA PHE A 28 -7.02 5.23 2.45
C PHE A 28 -7.59 6.62 2.77
N THR A 29 -8.06 6.81 4.00
CA THR A 29 -8.54 8.10 4.47
C THR A 29 -7.93 8.40 5.83
N ILE A 30 -7.35 9.59 5.95
CA ILE A 30 -6.86 10.15 7.21
C ILE A 30 -7.77 11.30 7.63
N TYR A 31 -7.99 11.44 8.94
CA TYR A 31 -8.84 12.46 9.53
C TYR A 31 -8.05 13.24 10.58
N ASP A 32 -8.22 14.56 10.59
CA ASP A 32 -7.78 15.45 11.67
C ASP A 32 -9.00 16.23 12.19
N SER A 33 -9.24 16.12 13.50
CA SER A 33 -10.38 16.76 14.16
C SER A 33 -10.21 18.28 14.32
N ALA A 34 -8.98 18.77 14.37
CA ALA A 34 -8.68 20.20 14.53
C ALA A 34 -8.70 20.94 13.19
N GLY A 35 -8.48 20.23 12.09
CA GLY A 35 -8.54 20.75 10.73
C GLY A 35 -7.29 21.52 10.32
N ASN A 36 -6.16 21.34 11.02
CA ASN A 36 -4.85 21.89 10.66
C ASN A 36 -3.97 20.87 9.93
N GLY A 37 -4.43 19.63 9.77
CA GLY A 37 -3.61 18.54 9.23
C GLY A 37 -2.55 18.11 10.24
N LEU A 38 -1.38 17.77 9.74
CA LEU A 38 -0.16 17.50 10.51
C LEU A 38 0.76 18.72 10.45
N ASP A 39 1.35 19.10 11.57
CA ASP A 39 2.16 20.30 11.65
C ASP A 39 3.49 20.14 10.89
N ASN A 40 3.69 21.00 9.88
CA ASN A 40 4.95 21.13 9.15
C ASN A 40 5.68 22.42 9.56
N TYR A 41 5.83 22.65 10.86
CA TYR A 41 6.43 23.89 11.35
C TYR A 41 7.96 23.82 11.29
N PHE A 42 8.52 24.35 10.21
CA PHE A 42 9.97 24.43 9.91
C PHE A 42 10.84 25.12 11.00
N TRP A 43 10.24 25.71 12.03
CA TRP A 43 10.92 26.49 13.08
C TRP A 43 11.08 25.74 14.41
N THR A 44 10.40 24.61 14.58
CA THR A 44 10.54 23.69 15.72
C THR A 44 10.98 22.32 15.20
N ILE A 45 11.60 21.54 16.07
CA ILE A 45 12.22 20.27 15.72
C ILE A 45 11.11 19.28 15.37
N GLY A 46 11.19 18.63 14.21
CA GLY A 46 10.26 17.60 13.77
C GLY A 46 9.18 18.13 12.81
N SER A 47 9.13 17.58 11.59
CA SER A 47 7.95 17.73 10.72
C SER A 47 7.06 16.53 10.99
N GLU A 48 5.79 16.76 11.35
CA GLU A 48 4.81 15.69 11.42
C GLU A 48 4.40 15.31 10.00
N PHE A 49 4.34 14.01 9.73
CA PHE A 49 3.92 13.51 8.43
C PHE A 49 3.36 12.11 8.57
N TYR A 50 2.58 11.72 7.56
CA TYR A 50 2.25 10.32 7.36
C TYR A 50 2.81 9.83 6.03
N GLU A 51 3.10 8.54 5.99
CA GLU A 51 3.56 7.83 4.81
C GLU A 51 2.76 6.56 4.64
N LEU A 52 2.39 6.30 3.38
CA LEU A 52 1.82 5.04 2.94
C LEU A 52 2.82 4.39 2.00
N THR A 53 3.28 3.20 2.34
CA THR A 53 4.31 2.47 1.60
C THR A 53 3.87 1.03 1.31
N THR A 54 4.48 0.41 0.30
CA THR A 54 4.39 -1.05 0.12
C THR A 54 5.34 -1.75 1.09
N GLU A 55 5.17 -3.06 1.28
CA GLU A 55 6.11 -3.92 2.02
C GLU A 55 7.57 -3.85 1.51
N GLU A 56 7.75 -3.49 0.24
CA GLU A 56 9.06 -3.31 -0.38
C GLU A 56 9.66 -1.91 -0.09
N GLY A 57 8.97 -1.08 0.69
CA GLY A 57 9.36 0.29 1.01
C GLY A 57 9.10 1.29 -0.13
N VAL A 58 8.25 0.96 -1.10
CA VAL A 58 7.89 1.90 -2.17
C VAL A 58 6.84 2.88 -1.65
N LEU A 59 7.18 4.17 -1.66
CA LEU A 59 6.25 5.24 -1.29
C LEU A 59 5.07 5.31 -2.26
N ILE A 60 3.87 5.15 -1.72
CA ILE A 60 2.59 5.31 -2.43
C ILE A 60 2.12 6.76 -2.30
N HIS A 61 2.12 7.29 -1.08
CA HIS A 61 1.65 8.65 -0.78
C HIS A 61 2.23 9.16 0.54
N THR A 62 2.40 10.47 0.64
CA THR A 62 2.75 11.17 1.88
C THR A 62 2.16 12.56 1.85
N ASN A 63 1.74 13.06 3.00
CA ASN A 63 1.33 14.44 3.15
C ASN A 63 1.48 14.90 4.61
N THR A 64 1.44 16.21 4.77
CA THR A 64 1.39 16.90 6.06
C THR A 64 0.19 17.83 6.13
N ASP A 65 -0.16 18.52 5.04
CA ASP A 65 -1.22 19.53 5.02
C ASP A 65 -2.47 19.00 4.29
N PHE A 66 -3.50 18.62 5.06
CA PHE A 66 -4.78 18.13 4.53
C PHE A 66 -6.04 18.71 5.19
N GLY A 67 -5.91 19.71 6.07
CA GLY A 67 -7.06 20.26 6.79
C GLY A 67 -7.75 19.19 7.64
N TYR A 68 -9.04 18.89 7.38
CA TYR A 68 -9.82 17.94 8.18
C TYR A 68 -9.72 16.48 7.70
N GLU A 69 -9.51 16.25 6.41
CA GLU A 69 -9.45 14.90 5.86
C GLU A 69 -8.70 14.88 4.53
N GLU A 70 -8.02 13.78 4.26
CA GLU A 70 -7.50 13.46 2.93
C GLU A 70 -7.78 12.01 2.60
N SER A 71 -8.06 11.75 1.33
CA SER A 71 -8.28 10.41 0.82
C SER A 71 -7.40 10.12 -0.39
N THR A 72 -6.70 8.98 -0.35
CA THR A 72 -5.86 8.49 -1.43
C THR A 72 -6.41 7.16 -1.93
N MET A 73 -6.67 7.10 -3.24
CA MET A 73 -7.06 5.85 -3.90
C MET A 73 -5.83 5.02 -4.25
N ILE A 74 -5.88 3.75 -3.87
CA ILE A 74 -4.81 2.78 -4.11
C ILE A 74 -5.38 1.69 -5.01
N SER A 75 -4.77 1.48 -6.18
CA SER A 75 -5.12 0.38 -7.06
C SER A 75 -4.04 -0.69 -6.97
N THR A 76 -4.45 -1.92 -6.66
CA THR A 76 -3.57 -3.10 -6.70
C THR A 76 -3.68 -3.84 -8.04
N GLN A 77 -4.33 -3.22 -9.03
CA GLN A 77 -4.39 -3.78 -10.37
C GLN A 77 -3.03 -3.63 -11.05
N TYR A 78 -2.48 -4.75 -11.52
CA TYR A 78 -1.39 -4.70 -12.48
C TYR A 78 -1.95 -4.24 -13.82
N LEU A 79 -1.25 -3.34 -14.49
CA LEU A 79 -1.46 -3.08 -15.90
C LEU A 79 -1.06 -4.34 -16.67
N SER A 80 -2.01 -5.25 -16.87
CA SER A 80 -1.86 -6.37 -17.80
C SER A 80 -2.16 -5.87 -19.21
N LEU A 81 -1.39 -6.36 -20.18
CA LEU A 81 -1.78 -6.22 -21.57
C LEU A 81 -3.09 -7.00 -21.73
N ASN A 82 -4.20 -6.30 -22.04
CA ASN A 82 -5.44 -6.89 -22.52
C ASN A 82 -5.27 -7.41 -23.96
N ASN A 83 -4.15 -8.06 -24.22
CA ASN A 83 -3.99 -8.87 -25.39
C ASN A 83 -4.67 -10.19 -25.03
N ASN A 84 -5.66 -10.55 -25.82
CA ASN A 84 -6.18 -11.90 -25.90
C ASN A 84 -5.02 -12.79 -26.39
N LEU A 85 -4.05 -13.04 -25.51
CA LEU A 85 -2.99 -13.98 -25.76
C LEU A 85 -3.70 -15.31 -25.71
N ASN A 86 -3.89 -15.90 -26.88
CA ASN A 86 -4.16 -17.33 -27.02
C ASN A 86 -2.97 -18.05 -26.38
N ASN A 87 -2.97 -18.13 -25.05
CA ASN A 87 -1.91 -18.72 -24.23
C ASN A 87 -1.99 -20.23 -24.42
N SER A 88 -1.51 -20.68 -25.57
CA SER A 88 -1.21 -22.09 -25.79
C SER A 88 0.12 -22.38 -25.08
N LEU A 89 0.03 -23.02 -23.91
CA LEU A 89 1.21 -23.58 -23.26
C LEU A 89 1.62 -24.83 -24.03
N THR A 90 2.67 -24.72 -24.83
CA THR A 90 3.27 -25.86 -25.55
C THR A 90 4.44 -26.40 -24.72
N LEU A 91 4.38 -27.68 -24.36
CA LEU A 91 5.35 -28.34 -23.50
C LEU A 91 6.13 -29.38 -24.31
N PHE A 92 7.45 -29.42 -24.14
CA PHE A 92 8.34 -30.36 -24.82
C PHE A 92 9.33 -31.02 -23.84
N PRO A 93 9.65 -32.32 -24.01
CA PRO A 93 9.06 -33.24 -24.99
C PRO A 93 7.60 -33.61 -24.63
N ASN A 94 6.77 -33.75 -25.67
CA ASN A 94 5.42 -34.31 -25.58
C ASN A 94 5.30 -35.41 -26.65
N PRO A 95 5.23 -36.70 -26.28
CA PRO A 95 5.12 -37.25 -24.92
C PRO A 95 6.39 -37.03 -24.08
N ALA A 96 6.21 -36.85 -22.76
CA ALA A 96 7.34 -36.75 -21.84
C ALA A 96 7.82 -38.13 -21.42
N ASP A 97 9.13 -38.33 -21.35
CA ASP A 97 9.71 -39.62 -20.93
C ASP A 97 9.46 -39.94 -19.45
N ASN A 98 9.54 -38.92 -18.57
CA ASN A 98 9.41 -39.12 -17.11
C ASN A 98 8.48 -38.09 -16.44
N PHE A 99 8.88 -36.81 -16.38
CA PHE A 99 8.07 -35.76 -15.75
C PHE A 99 8.34 -34.39 -16.38
N ILE A 100 7.30 -33.56 -16.44
CA ILE A 100 7.41 -32.12 -16.72
C ILE A 100 7.11 -31.40 -15.40
N LYS A 101 8.05 -30.60 -14.90
CA LYS A 101 7.86 -29.77 -13.70
C LYS A 101 7.47 -28.36 -14.13
N ILE A 102 6.24 -27.95 -13.78
CA ILE A 102 5.75 -26.60 -14.00
C ILE A 102 5.71 -25.93 -12.62
N LYS A 103 6.47 -24.85 -12.47
CA LYS A 103 6.31 -23.92 -11.36
C LYS A 103 5.58 -22.71 -11.90
N TYR A 104 4.60 -22.24 -11.15
CA TYR A 104 3.90 -21.00 -11.41
C TYR A 104 3.71 -20.32 -10.06
N ASP A 105 3.83 -18.99 -10.04
CA ASP A 105 3.64 -18.21 -8.82
C ASP A 105 2.17 -17.74 -8.79
N TYR A 106 1.49 -17.93 -7.65
CA TYR A 106 0.13 -17.40 -7.42
C TYR A 106 0.21 -16.12 -6.58
N LEU A 107 -0.88 -15.35 -6.64
CA LEU A 107 -1.17 -14.06 -5.98
C LEU A 107 -0.26 -13.72 -4.78
N ILE A 108 0.48 -12.62 -4.92
CA ILE A 108 1.22 -11.99 -3.83
C ILE A 108 0.20 -11.22 -2.99
N LEU A 109 0.02 -11.57 -1.72
CA LEU A 109 -0.58 -10.62 -0.77
C LEU A 109 0.36 -9.41 -0.76
N ILE A 110 -0.16 -8.23 -1.10
CA ILE A 110 0.63 -7.01 -0.98
C ILE A 110 0.38 -6.54 0.44
N THR A 111 1.40 -6.61 1.29
CA THR A 111 1.32 -5.93 2.59
C THR A 111 1.49 -4.44 2.32
N THR A 112 0.53 -3.65 2.74
CA THR A 112 0.68 -2.18 2.73
C THR A 112 1.03 -1.75 4.14
N GLN A 113 2.03 -0.88 4.23
CA GLN A 113 2.51 -0.31 5.48
C GLN A 113 2.05 1.14 5.54
N PHE A 114 1.61 1.55 6.71
CA PHE A 114 1.21 2.91 7.02
C PHE A 114 1.95 3.37 8.26
N SER A 115 2.58 4.52 8.16
CA SER A 115 3.41 5.12 9.20
C SER A 115 2.94 6.54 9.44
N ILE A 116 2.75 6.92 10.71
CA ILE A 116 2.54 8.31 11.12
C ILE A 116 3.65 8.69 12.09
N LEU A 117 4.28 9.83 11.86
CA LEU A 117 5.17 10.46 12.83
C LEU A 117 4.47 11.67 13.46
N MET A 118 4.27 11.61 14.78
CA MET A 118 3.79 12.73 15.61
C MET A 118 4.98 13.31 16.39
N GLU A 119 5.12 14.63 16.45
CA GLU A 119 6.21 15.32 17.15
C GLU A 119 5.66 16.23 18.27
N ASP A 120 6.50 16.59 19.26
CA ASP A 120 6.10 17.37 20.46
C ASP A 120 6.02 18.89 20.19
#